data_AF-A0A251UC90-F1
#
_entry.id   AF-A0A251UC90-F1
#
_cell.length_a   1.000
_cell.length_b   1.000
_cell.length_c   1.000
_cell.angle_alpha   90.00
_cell.angle_beta   90.00
_cell.angle_gamma   90.00
#
_symmetry.space_group_name_H-M   'P 1'
#
loop_
_entity.id
_entity.type
_entity.pdbx_description
1 polymer ?
#
loop_
_entity_poly.entity_id
_entity_poly.type
_entity_poly.pdbx_seq_one_letter_code
_entity_poly.pdbx_strand_id
1 'polypeptide(L)'
;MKSQIEWVQPSLSLHPVYKSILLESLPSMVTQQELPACKPILTPKWVISALMLVTVVFIPIGVASLLASRDVVEIIDRYDNACLQGTKSQKVQSIQDPTTSKTCIRRLTVTKRMKQPIYVCYQLDNYYQNHRSYVKSRRDQQLRNRGDENETSTCKA
;
A
#
# COMPACT_ATOMS: atom_id res chain seq x y z
N MET A 1 9.89 39.44 -33.50
CA MET A 1 11.32 39.79 -33.54
C MET A 1 12.08 38.56 -34.00
N LYS A 2 12.25 38.40 -35.31
CA LYS A 2 12.96 37.25 -35.94
C LYS A 2 14.43 37.64 -36.06
N SER A 3 15.33 36.99 -35.33
CA SER A 3 16.76 37.05 -35.67
C SER A 3 17.08 35.96 -36.69
N GLN A 4 17.53 36.38 -37.86
CA GLN A 4 18.19 35.53 -38.85
C GLN A 4 19.62 35.32 -38.36
N ILE A 5 20.01 34.08 -38.05
CA ILE A 5 21.40 33.70 -37.87
C ILE A 5 21.81 33.00 -39.15
N GLU A 6 22.64 33.69 -39.92
CA GLU A 6 23.26 33.22 -41.15
C GLU A 6 24.42 32.29 -40.78
N TRP A 7 24.32 31.01 -41.13
CA TRP A 7 25.40 30.05 -40.91
C TRP A 7 26.38 30.13 -42.09
N VAL A 8 27.53 30.74 -41.85
CA VAL A 8 28.70 30.63 -42.74
C VAL A 8 29.14 29.16 -42.76
N GLN A 9 29.03 28.50 -43.91
CA GLN A 9 29.61 27.17 -44.09
C GLN A 9 31.11 27.29 -44.41
N PRO A 10 32.02 26.68 -43.64
CA PRO A 10 33.39 26.50 -44.09
C PRO A 10 33.42 25.36 -45.12
N SER A 11 34.02 25.61 -46.27
CA SER A 11 34.33 24.59 -47.26
C SER A 11 35.39 23.64 -46.69
N LEU A 12 34.95 22.54 -46.07
CA LEU A 12 35.82 21.47 -45.62
C LEU A 12 35.43 20.16 -46.32
N SER A 13 36.31 19.67 -47.20
CA SER A 13 36.20 18.36 -47.82
C SER A 13 36.23 17.28 -46.73
N LEU A 14 35.10 16.58 -46.55
CA LEU A 14 34.90 15.62 -45.47
C LEU A 14 35.60 14.28 -45.78
N HIS A 15 36.46 13.81 -44.87
CA HIS A 15 37.06 12.47 -44.89
C HIS A 15 35.94 11.39 -44.80
N PRO A 16 36.05 10.24 -45.50
CA PRO A 16 34.97 9.25 -45.62
C PRO A 16 34.45 8.68 -44.29
N VAL A 17 35.28 8.69 -43.23
CA VAL A 17 34.92 8.24 -41.87
C VAL A 17 33.92 9.18 -41.19
N TYR A 18 33.99 10.49 -41.43
CA TYR A 18 33.02 11.44 -40.88
C TYR A 18 31.67 11.35 -41.58
N LYS A 19 31.65 10.89 -42.83
CA LYS A 19 30.42 10.71 -43.62
C LYS A 19 29.57 9.55 -43.11
N SER A 20 30.18 8.50 -42.55
CA SER A 20 29.48 7.38 -41.91
C SER A 20 28.97 7.71 -40.50
N ILE A 21 29.72 8.46 -39.70
CA ILE A 21 29.31 8.89 -38.35
C ILE A 21 28.11 9.86 -38.39
N LEU A 22 28.08 10.76 -39.39
CA LEU A 22 26.95 11.69 -39.58
C LEU A 22 25.68 11.00 -40.09
N LEU A 23 25.79 9.84 -40.77
CA LEU A 23 24.65 9.08 -41.27
C LEU A 23 23.97 8.24 -40.16
N GLU A 24 24.67 7.97 -39.07
CA GLU A 24 24.20 7.18 -37.92
C GLU A 24 23.44 8.01 -36.86
N SER A 25 23.42 9.34 -37.03
CA SER A 25 22.76 10.29 -36.13
C SER A 25 21.61 11.05 -36.79
N LEU A 26 20.92 10.42 -37.75
CA LEU A 26 19.70 10.98 -38.34
C LEU A 26 18.71 11.29 -37.21
N PRO A 27 18.32 12.57 -37.02
CA PRO A 27 17.56 12.96 -35.86
C PRO A 27 16.17 12.30 -35.89
N SER A 28 15.83 11.61 -34.81
CA SER A 28 14.49 11.05 -34.57
C SER A 28 13.61 12.08 -33.86
N MET A 29 12.28 11.95 -33.97
CA MET A 29 11.33 12.81 -33.24
C MET A 29 11.53 12.74 -31.71
N VAL A 30 12.03 11.62 -31.19
CA VAL A 30 12.33 11.44 -29.77
C VAL A 30 13.55 12.27 -29.38
N THR A 31 14.61 12.26 -30.19
CA THR A 31 15.83 13.05 -29.95
C THR A 31 15.61 14.55 -30.16
N GLN A 32 14.67 14.93 -31.04
CA GLN A 32 14.25 16.33 -31.25
C GLN A 32 13.23 16.81 -30.20
N GLN A 33 12.66 15.89 -29.40
CA GLN A 33 11.57 16.16 -28.46
C GLN A 33 10.32 16.77 -29.11
N GLU A 34 10.11 16.51 -30.40
CA GLU A 34 8.95 16.95 -31.20
C GLU A 34 7.89 15.85 -31.28
N LEU A 35 7.60 15.21 -30.14
CA LEU A 35 6.51 14.23 -30.06
C LEU A 35 5.15 14.97 -30.05
N PRO A 36 4.12 14.44 -30.74
CA PRO A 36 2.79 15.02 -30.70
C PRO A 36 2.29 15.00 -29.26
N ALA A 37 2.22 16.17 -28.64
CA ALA A 37 1.74 16.35 -27.28
C ALA A 37 0.39 17.06 -27.30
N CYS A 38 -0.64 16.42 -26.72
CA CYS A 38 -1.81 17.16 -26.31
C CYS A 38 -1.43 18.02 -25.10
N LYS A 39 -1.59 19.34 -25.21
CA LYS A 39 -1.35 20.29 -24.12
C LYS A 39 -2.70 20.72 -23.53
N PRO A 40 -3.25 19.99 -22.55
CA PRO A 40 -4.54 20.38 -21.97
C PRO A 40 -4.38 21.69 -21.21
N ILE A 41 -5.07 22.74 -21.68
CA ILE A 41 -5.13 24.02 -20.97
C ILE A 41 -6.28 23.94 -19.98
N LEU A 42 -5.95 23.94 -18.69
CA LEU A 42 -6.91 23.81 -17.60
C LEU A 42 -7.64 25.13 -17.37
N THR A 43 -8.65 25.41 -18.20
CA THR A 43 -9.46 26.63 -18.03
C THR A 43 -10.44 26.49 -16.86
N PRO A 44 -10.74 27.58 -16.12
CA PRO A 44 -11.59 27.51 -14.92
C PRO A 44 -12.97 26.88 -15.15
N LYS A 45 -13.59 27.12 -16.31
CA LYS A 45 -14.91 26.56 -16.66
C LYS A 45 -14.87 25.03 -16.77
N TRP A 46 -13.83 24.48 -17.40
CA TRP A 46 -13.65 23.03 -17.52
C TRP A 46 -13.40 22.38 -16.18
N VAL A 47 -12.59 23.01 -15.31
CA VAL A 47 -12.31 22.52 -13.96
C VAL A 47 -13.57 22.49 -13.10
N ILE A 48 -14.34 23.59 -13.09
CA ILE A 48 -15.58 23.69 -12.29
C ILE A 48 -16.57 22.61 -12.75
N SER A 49 -16.74 22.43 -14.05
CA SER A 49 -17.64 21.40 -14.60
C SER A 49 -17.21 19.98 -14.18
N ALA A 50 -15.92 19.67 -14.31
CA ALA A 50 -15.38 18.37 -13.92
C ALA A 50 -15.56 18.10 -12.41
N LEU A 51 -15.27 19.09 -11.55
CA LEU A 51 -15.42 18.94 -10.10
C LEU A 51 -16.90 18.82 -9.69
N MET A 52 -17.81 19.53 -10.35
CA MET A 52 -19.25 19.39 -10.11
C MET A 52 -19.73 17.99 -10.48
N LEU A 53 -19.30 17.45 -11.63
CA LEU A 53 -19.63 16.09 -12.05
C LEU A 53 -19.12 15.06 -11.04
N VAL A 54 -17.85 15.16 -10.64
CA VAL A 54 -17.23 14.31 -9.62
C VAL A 54 -18.05 14.38 -8.33
N THR A 55 -18.40 15.57 -7.86
CA THR A 55 -19.17 15.77 -6.62
C THR A 55 -20.54 15.12 -6.70
N VAL A 56 -21.27 15.31 -7.79
CA VAL A 56 -22.60 14.71 -8.00
C VAL A 56 -22.55 13.18 -7.99
N VAL A 57 -21.45 12.57 -8.43
CA VAL A 57 -21.25 11.11 -8.40
C VAL A 57 -20.80 10.64 -7.01
N PHE A 58 -19.86 11.34 -6.36
CA PHE A 58 -19.31 10.90 -5.07
C PHE A 58 -20.25 11.13 -3.89
N ILE A 59 -21.14 12.13 -3.92
CA ILE A 59 -22.13 12.36 -2.85
C ILE A 59 -23.02 11.13 -2.62
N PRO A 60 -23.75 10.59 -3.62
CA PRO A 60 -24.63 9.44 -3.39
C PRO A 60 -23.85 8.18 -2.99
N ILE A 61 -22.66 7.97 -3.56
CA ILE A 61 -21.77 6.86 -3.17
C ILE A 61 -21.36 7.01 -1.70
N GLY A 62 -20.95 8.21 -1.29
CA GLY A 62 -20.57 8.52 0.09
C GLY A 62 -21.72 8.33 1.07
N VAL A 63 -22.94 8.77 0.71
CA VAL A 63 -24.15 8.57 1.54
C VAL A 63 -24.47 7.09 1.67
N ALA A 64 -24.48 6.33 0.57
CA ALA A 64 -24.72 4.90 0.59
C ALA A 64 -23.68 4.15 1.45
N SER A 65 -22.40 4.50 1.29
CA SER A 65 -21.30 3.94 2.10
C SER A 65 -21.45 4.27 3.59
N LEU A 66 -21.83 5.51 3.93
CA LEU A 66 -22.04 5.91 5.32
C LEU A 66 -23.21 5.18 5.98
N LEU A 67 -24.31 4.98 5.26
CA LEU A 67 -25.43 4.19 5.75
C LEU A 67 -25.02 2.73 5.98
N ALA A 68 -24.33 2.12 5.01
CA ALA A 68 -23.81 0.77 5.16
C ALA A 68 -22.82 0.63 6.32
N SER A 69 -21.96 1.63 6.56
CA SER A 69 -21.00 1.62 7.66
C SER A 69 -21.67 1.75 9.03
N ARG A 70 -22.78 2.49 9.14
CA ARG A 70 -23.52 2.66 10.41
C ARG A 70 -24.30 1.43 10.83
N ASP A 71 -24.65 0.57 9.88
CA ASP A 71 -25.37 -0.69 10.14
C ASP A 71 -24.49 -1.77 10.76
N VAL A 72 -23.15 -1.65 10.64
CA VAL A 72 -22.21 -2.60 11.24
C VAL A 72 -22.20 -2.43 12.76
N VAL A 73 -22.52 -3.51 13.48
CA VAL A 73 -22.46 -3.55 14.94
C VAL A 73 -21.18 -4.27 15.36
N GLU A 74 -20.28 -3.55 16.01
CA GLU A 74 -19.01 -4.06 16.53
C GLU A 74 -18.98 -3.91 18.06
N ILE A 75 -18.42 -4.90 18.75
CA ILE A 75 -18.16 -4.86 20.19
C ILE A 75 -16.69 -5.18 20.41
N ILE A 76 -15.96 -4.22 20.98
CA ILE A 76 -14.54 -4.37 21.33
C ILE A 76 -14.43 -4.47 22.86
N ASP A 77 -13.90 -5.58 23.37
CA ASP A 77 -13.58 -5.75 24.79
C ASP A 77 -12.09 -6.03 24.95
N ARG A 78 -11.40 -5.13 25.66
CA ARG A 78 -9.97 -5.21 25.91
C ARG A 78 -9.71 -6.03 27.18
N TYR A 79 -9.11 -7.21 27.01
CA TYR A 79 -8.96 -8.19 28.10
C TYR A 79 -7.56 -8.21 28.76
N ASP A 80 -6.56 -7.52 28.20
CA ASP A 80 -5.16 -7.50 28.68
C ASP A 80 -4.97 -6.96 30.12
N ASN A 81 -5.79 -6.01 30.53
CA ASN A 81 -5.80 -5.42 31.87
C ASN A 81 -6.91 -5.98 32.76
N ALA A 82 -7.93 -6.60 32.17
CA ALA A 82 -9.02 -7.20 32.92
C ALA A 82 -8.64 -8.57 33.49
N CYS A 83 -7.95 -9.38 32.68
CA CYS A 83 -7.55 -10.74 33.02
C CYS A 83 -6.21 -10.82 33.74
N LEU A 84 -5.31 -9.88 33.47
CA LEU A 84 -3.98 -9.82 34.06
C LEU A 84 -3.81 -8.50 34.80
N GLN A 85 -3.75 -8.57 36.13
CA GLN A 85 -3.54 -7.42 37.00
C GLN A 85 -2.04 -7.23 37.30
N GLY A 86 -1.63 -5.98 37.54
CA GLY A 86 -0.25 -5.65 37.94
C GLY A 86 0.62 -5.03 36.85
N THR A 87 1.91 -4.87 37.16
CA THR A 87 2.92 -4.30 36.24
C THR A 87 3.29 -5.26 35.12
N LYS A 88 3.87 -4.75 34.02
CA LYS A 88 4.28 -5.56 32.86
C LYS A 88 5.09 -6.81 33.26
N SER A 89 6.04 -6.68 34.18
CA SER A 89 6.87 -7.80 34.66
C SER A 89 6.05 -8.87 35.38
N GLN A 90 5.08 -8.47 36.23
CA GLN A 90 4.19 -9.39 36.92
C GLN A 90 3.25 -10.12 35.95
N LYS A 91 2.78 -9.42 34.90
CA LYS A 91 1.98 -10.04 33.83
C LYS A 91 2.77 -11.09 33.05
N VAL A 92 4.04 -10.82 32.75
CA VAL A 92 4.90 -11.80 32.05
C VAL A 92 5.12 -13.04 32.93
N GLN A 93 5.36 -12.83 34.23
CA GLN A 93 5.53 -13.93 35.18
C GLN A 93 4.26 -14.79 35.29
N SER A 94 3.07 -14.18 35.36
CA SER A 94 1.81 -14.94 35.43
C SER A 94 1.46 -15.67 34.13
N ILE A 95 1.91 -15.17 32.97
CA ILE A 95 1.78 -15.88 31.68
C ILE A 95 2.71 -17.10 31.64
N GLN A 96 3.92 -16.99 32.20
CA GLN A 96 4.93 -18.05 32.16
C GLN A 96 4.73 -19.13 33.23
N ASP A 97 4.08 -18.81 34.35
CA ASP A 97 3.82 -19.75 35.42
C ASP A 97 2.83 -20.86 34.98
N PRO A 98 3.23 -22.14 34.95
CA PRO A 98 2.37 -23.25 34.55
C PRO A 98 1.30 -23.60 35.60
N THR A 99 1.48 -23.17 36.86
CA THR A 99 0.62 -23.58 37.97
C THR A 99 -0.65 -22.74 38.08
N THR A 100 -0.60 -21.50 37.60
CA THR A 100 -1.74 -20.56 37.65
C THR A 100 -2.71 -20.80 36.48
N SER A 101 -4.00 -20.89 36.79
CA SER A 101 -5.07 -20.95 35.78
C SER A 101 -5.16 -19.62 35.02
N LYS A 102 -5.11 -19.68 33.69
CA LYS A 102 -5.13 -18.51 32.78
C LYS A 102 -6.51 -18.23 32.21
N THR A 103 -7.53 -18.94 32.69
CA THR A 103 -8.90 -18.81 32.18
C THR A 103 -9.48 -17.47 32.61
N CYS A 104 -9.90 -16.66 31.65
CA CYS A 104 -10.54 -15.38 31.90
C CYS A 104 -11.93 -15.33 31.29
N ILE A 105 -12.95 -15.11 32.13
CA ILE A 105 -14.34 -15.05 31.69
C ILE A 105 -14.74 -13.58 31.55
N ARG A 106 -15.18 -13.19 30.35
CA ARG A 106 -15.64 -11.83 30.02
C ARG A 106 -17.12 -11.86 29.67
N ARG A 107 -17.89 -10.89 30.19
CA ARG A 107 -19.31 -10.72 29.89
C ARG A 107 -19.48 -9.54 28.95
N LEU A 108 -19.89 -9.80 27.72
CA LEU A 108 -20.13 -8.79 26.69
C LEU A 108 -21.63 -8.49 26.63
N THR A 109 -22.00 -7.21 26.67
CA THR A 109 -23.41 -6.80 26.54
C THR A 109 -23.67 -6.28 25.13
N VAL A 110 -24.57 -6.95 24.40
CA VAL A 110 -24.93 -6.61 23.03
C VAL A 110 -26.09 -5.63 23.04
N THR A 111 -25.83 -4.34 22.81
CA THR A 111 -26.85 -3.28 22.90
C THR A 111 -27.70 -3.13 21.63
N LYS A 112 -27.22 -3.64 20.49
CA LYS A 112 -27.89 -3.56 19.18
C LYS A 112 -28.01 -4.94 18.54
N ARG A 113 -29.06 -5.17 17.77
CA ARG A 113 -29.26 -6.43 17.05
C ARG A 113 -28.13 -6.64 16.02
N MET A 114 -27.34 -7.70 16.20
CA MET A 114 -26.37 -8.17 15.21
C MET A 114 -27.07 -9.08 14.20
N LYS A 115 -27.01 -8.74 12.91
CA LYS A 115 -27.51 -9.60 11.84
C LYS A 115 -26.45 -10.66 11.52
N GLN A 116 -26.88 -11.91 11.33
CA GLN A 116 -25.98 -13.02 10.96
C GLN A 116 -25.28 -12.78 9.60
N PRO A 117 -24.06 -13.32 9.37
CA PRO A 117 -23.22 -14.10 10.29
C PRO A 117 -22.41 -13.23 11.26
N ILE A 118 -22.10 -13.78 12.45
CA ILE A 118 -21.32 -13.09 13.49
C ILE A 118 -19.89 -13.63 13.47
N TYR A 119 -18.91 -12.72 13.45
CA TYR A 119 -17.48 -13.06 13.51
C TYR A 119 -16.89 -12.68 14.87
N VAL A 120 -15.98 -13.52 15.35
CA VAL A 120 -15.19 -13.24 16.57
C VAL A 120 -13.74 -13.12 16.16
N CYS A 121 -13.19 -11.91 16.29
CA CYS A 121 -11.82 -11.60 15.93
C CYS A 121 -11.02 -11.24 17.19
N TYR A 122 -9.72 -11.54 17.17
CA TYR A 122 -8.78 -11.05 18.17
C TYR A 122 -7.97 -9.89 17.58
N GLN A 123 -7.63 -8.91 18.42
CA GLN A 123 -6.81 -7.76 18.06
C GLN A 123 -5.51 -7.78 18.87
N LEU A 124 -4.39 -7.55 18.19
CA LEU A 124 -3.06 -7.43 18.78
C LEU A 124 -2.52 -6.03 18.48
N ASP A 125 -2.30 -5.25 19.52
CA ASP A 125 -1.67 -3.92 19.40
C ASP A 125 -0.15 -4.03 19.59
N ASN A 126 0.59 -3.10 18.99
CA ASN A 126 2.06 -3.04 19.05
C ASN A 126 2.76 -4.32 18.53
N TYR A 127 2.17 -4.99 17.54
CA TYR A 127 2.72 -6.20 16.92
C TYR A 127 2.99 -6.00 15.43
N TYR A 128 4.28 -5.90 15.07
CA TYR A 128 4.73 -5.50 13.73
C TYR A 128 4.97 -6.69 12.79
N GLN A 129 3.89 -7.29 12.29
CA GLN A 129 3.96 -8.41 11.34
C GLN A 129 4.52 -8.03 9.96
N ASN A 130 4.53 -6.74 9.62
CA ASN A 130 5.01 -6.22 8.35
C ASN A 130 6.54 -6.04 8.31
N HIS A 131 7.27 -6.34 9.38
CA HIS A 131 8.73 -6.24 9.39
C HIS A 131 9.35 -7.20 8.37
N ARG A 132 10.25 -6.69 7.50
CA ARG A 132 10.83 -7.46 6.38
C ARG A 132 11.41 -8.81 6.82
N SER A 133 12.17 -8.85 7.92
CA SER A 133 12.75 -10.11 8.42
C SER A 133 11.72 -11.05 9.00
N TYR A 134 10.64 -10.51 9.60
CA TYR A 134 9.54 -11.32 10.13
C TYR A 134 8.80 -12.03 8.99
N VAL A 135 8.47 -11.29 7.92
CA VAL A 135 7.79 -11.84 6.73
C VAL A 135 8.66 -12.88 6.02
N LYS A 136 9.99 -12.70 6.02
CA LYS A 136 10.95 -13.62 5.38
C LYS A 136 11.25 -14.88 6.20
N SER A 137 11.11 -14.82 7.52
CA SER A 137 11.42 -15.93 8.43
C SER A 137 10.28 -16.96 8.48
N ARG A 138 9.97 -17.54 7.31
CA ARG A 138 9.01 -18.64 7.13
C ARG A 138 9.37 -19.47 5.89
N ARG A 139 8.85 -20.69 5.81
CA ARG A 139 9.02 -21.56 4.63
C ARG A 139 7.71 -22.23 4.25
N ASP A 140 7.26 -22.01 3.01
CA ASP A 140 5.94 -22.50 2.56
C ASP A 140 5.92 -24.03 2.35
N GLN A 141 7.05 -24.63 1.96
CA GLN A 141 7.20 -26.10 1.85
C GLN A 141 6.97 -26.78 3.20
N GLN A 142 7.65 -26.30 4.25
CA GLN A 142 7.48 -26.78 5.62
C GLN A 142 6.02 -26.67 6.09
N LEU A 143 5.33 -25.56 5.78
CA LEU A 143 3.93 -25.35 6.16
C LEU A 143 2.95 -26.25 5.41
N ARG A 144 3.33 -26.72 4.22
CA ARG A 144 2.48 -27.54 3.35
C ARG A 144 2.68 -29.05 3.59
N ASN A 145 3.89 -29.49 3.92
CA ASN A 145 4.24 -30.90 4.00
C ASN A 145 5.16 -31.19 5.20
N ARG A 146 4.81 -32.22 5.97
CA ARG A 146 5.59 -32.68 7.12
C ARG A 146 6.97 -33.23 6.72
N GLY A 147 7.10 -33.80 5.52
CA GLY A 147 8.40 -34.30 5.03
C GLY A 147 9.49 -33.23 4.90
N ASP A 148 9.08 -31.96 4.80
CA ASP A 148 9.97 -30.81 4.61
C ASP A 148 10.20 -30.06 5.94
N GLU A 149 9.97 -30.71 7.08
CA GLU A 149 10.06 -30.10 8.42
C GLU A 149 11.44 -29.51 8.73
N ASN A 150 12.49 -30.09 8.15
CA ASN A 150 13.88 -29.66 8.34
C ASN A 150 14.31 -28.51 7.41
N GLU A 151 13.46 -28.05 6.48
CA GLU A 151 13.80 -26.94 5.58
C GLU A 151 13.67 -25.57 6.28
N THR A 152 14.65 -25.20 7.10
CA THR A 152 14.65 -23.94 7.88
C THR A 152 15.61 -22.86 7.33
N SER A 153 16.03 -22.98 6.06
CA SER A 153 17.07 -22.14 5.45
C SER A 153 16.76 -20.64 5.46
N THR A 154 15.48 -20.27 5.38
CA THR A 154 14.97 -18.88 5.43
C THR A 154 14.69 -18.38 6.84
N CYS A 155 14.65 -19.28 7.83
CA CYS A 155 14.29 -19.01 9.23
C CYS A 155 15.52 -18.71 10.10
N LYS A 156 16.51 -17.99 9.56
CA LYS A 156 17.73 -17.61 10.29
C LYS A 156 17.47 -16.36 11.13
N ALA A 157 17.95 -16.38 12.37
CA ALA A 157 17.87 -15.27 13.32
C ALA A 157 18.75 -14.09 12.89
#